data_AF-A0A9X3IHG1-F1
#
_entry.id   AF-A0A9X3IHG1-F1
#
_cell.length_a   1.000
_cell.length_b   1.000
_cell.length_c   1.000
_cell.angle_alpha   90.00
_cell.angle_beta   90.00
_cell.angle_gamma   90.00
#
_symmetry.space_group_name_H-M   'P 1'
#
loop_
_entity.id
_entity.type
_entity.pdbx_description
1 polymer ?
#
loop_
_entity_poly.entity_id
_entity_poly.type
_entity_poly.pdbx_seq_one_letter_code
_entity_poly.pdbx_strand_id
1 'polypeptide(L)'
;MERTDLTLYALYILRLNQLKVGDLSPYGHWVLLRFILAFGTHVCSMPLQELANKIGVQHKKLRRVLEELQQSNLITVSYPEQGKRARVRHIRINHEHFLGGMLSNGTKNTEYHKRAIGRLKQRLALYPMIERLFDVIQTISTSELKQESKLDFKSALLLLTLLTYSNQFGIVMGCGNVEIYKSTGLKKQSIYKYLYRLMYSRFIRSRAEGSIRNAFISLEDPIFSLNLSHTLWGEAAIYGRFYIIEYPEKHQFEVKRLAYVKHRISRKIKKENSDVENQNFLCDPISYLFKSERVNRDSFVQYQQEEYDLLSGAVKELSEQDADYLKLIRFDHLGAQELKKIVYSYNQGDVLLQCYLEQHCCELYCNEGSVYKQLLQGASVRLEHQGLMALFAGKKYYREVITDTQFDVTFNEESYNKYLLERQLKEIRQASFDRVLMSMLDLIAFNQIYLYFKLSIGFEEQERITNKKYRVLTMKPPFRILPRSMEQTRYSCIFVPDIELKEDRFFHGKVKVQIEQSLQINEAKSISILSQQITPSDEELEQYGILSSFANDKFSIVAV
;
A
#
# COMPACT_ATOMS: atom_id res chain seq x y z
N MET A 1 13.97 6.48 30.11
CA MET A 1 13.33 6.16 28.81
C MET A 1 12.91 7.49 28.24
N GLU A 2 13.19 7.79 26.97
CA GLU A 2 12.88 9.11 26.44
C GLU A 2 11.36 9.29 26.33
N ARG A 3 10.89 10.55 26.34
CA ARG A 3 9.47 10.87 26.34
C ARG A 3 8.78 10.46 25.02
N THR A 4 9.52 10.51 23.92
CA THR A 4 9.16 9.97 22.60
C THR A 4 9.02 8.45 22.61
N ASP A 5 9.92 7.73 23.30
CA ASP A 5 9.84 6.27 23.47
C ASP A 5 8.54 5.84 24.15
N LEU A 6 8.16 6.52 25.24
CA LEU A 6 6.91 6.29 25.97
C LEU A 6 5.68 6.56 25.08
N THR A 7 5.77 7.58 24.23
CA THR A 7 4.68 7.93 23.31
C THR A 7 4.50 6.91 22.21
N LEU A 8 5.61 6.51 21.57
CA LEU A 8 5.62 5.48 20.53
C LEU A 8 5.09 4.15 21.07
N TYR A 9 5.52 3.81 22.28
CA TYR A 9 5.11 2.59 22.96
C TYR A 9 3.62 2.60 23.30
N ALA A 10 3.11 3.70 23.87
CA ALA A 10 1.69 3.85 24.16
C ALA A 10 0.83 3.79 22.88
N LEU A 11 1.26 4.44 21.78
CA LEU A 11 0.54 4.41 20.51
C LEU A 11 0.52 3.02 19.86
N TYR A 12 1.65 2.32 19.91
CA TYR A 12 1.73 0.95 19.43
C TYR A 12 0.85 0.02 20.26
N ILE A 13 0.78 0.22 21.57
CA ILE A 13 -0.10 -0.56 22.43
C ILE A 13 -1.58 -0.23 22.16
N LEU A 14 -1.94 1.04 21.95
CA LEU A 14 -3.31 1.41 21.53
C LEU A 14 -3.70 0.75 20.21
N ARG A 15 -2.73 0.61 19.28
CA ARG A 15 -2.91 -0.14 18.05
C ARG A 15 -3.08 -1.65 18.28
N LEU A 16 -2.25 -2.25 19.15
CA LEU A 16 -2.26 -3.69 19.41
C LEU A 16 -3.43 -4.17 20.26
N ASN A 17 -3.79 -3.42 21.30
CA ASN A 17 -4.83 -3.81 22.25
C ASN A 17 -6.25 -3.55 21.73
N GLN A 18 -6.37 -3.09 20.47
CA GLN A 18 -7.63 -2.85 19.76
C GLN A 18 -8.68 -2.22 20.67
N LEU A 19 -8.58 -0.90 20.90
CA LEU A 19 -9.71 -0.13 21.44
C LEU A 19 -10.99 -0.60 20.74
N LYS A 20 -12.03 -0.93 21.50
CA LYS A 20 -13.27 -1.37 20.87
C LYS A 20 -13.79 -0.23 20.01
N VAL A 21 -14.37 -0.61 18.88
CA VAL A 21 -14.94 0.33 17.92
C VAL A 21 -15.99 1.19 18.65
N GLY A 22 -15.68 2.47 18.86
CA GLY A 22 -16.58 3.43 19.51
C GLY A 22 -16.16 3.85 20.92
N ASP A 23 -15.06 3.32 21.44
CA ASP A 23 -14.61 3.65 22.80
C ASP A 23 -14.24 5.12 22.96
N LEU A 24 -13.61 5.71 21.93
CA LEU A 24 -13.14 7.09 22.00
C LEU A 24 -13.61 7.95 20.82
N SER A 25 -13.97 9.19 21.12
CA SER A 25 -14.19 10.25 20.15
C SER A 25 -12.88 10.71 19.51
N PRO A 26 -12.90 11.43 18.36
CA PRO A 26 -11.67 11.98 17.78
C PRO A 26 -10.94 12.93 18.71
N TYR A 27 -11.70 13.67 19.51
CA TYR A 27 -11.14 14.57 20.50
C TYR A 27 -10.60 13.82 21.72
N GLY A 28 -11.20 12.68 22.07
CA GLY A 28 -10.66 11.71 23.04
C GLY A 28 -9.28 11.19 22.65
N HIS A 29 -9.13 10.70 21.42
CA HIS A 29 -7.84 10.27 20.87
C HIS A 29 -6.81 11.41 20.89
N TRP A 30 -7.21 12.62 20.52
CA TRP A 30 -6.34 13.81 20.56
C TRP A 30 -5.87 14.13 21.98
N VAL A 31 -6.78 14.19 22.96
CA VAL A 31 -6.44 14.47 24.36
C VAL A 31 -5.55 13.38 24.93
N LEU A 32 -5.81 12.11 24.62
CA LEU A 32 -4.96 11.00 25.06
C LEU A 32 -3.54 11.12 24.52
N LEU A 33 -3.40 11.37 23.21
CA LEU A 33 -2.09 11.59 22.58
C LEU A 33 -1.36 12.78 23.21
N ARG A 34 -2.04 13.91 23.40
CA ARG A 34 -1.47 15.10 24.03
C ARG A 34 -1.10 14.88 25.49
N PHE A 35 -1.89 14.09 26.22
CA PHE A 35 -1.60 13.72 27.60
C PHE A 35 -0.36 12.82 27.69
N ILE A 36 -0.27 11.78 26.86
CA ILE A 36 0.91 10.91 26.75
C ILE A 36 2.13 11.75 26.37
N LEU A 37 2.00 12.61 25.36
CA LEU A 37 3.08 13.50 24.98
C LEU A 37 3.48 14.43 26.10
N ALA A 38 2.56 14.92 26.94
CA ALA A 38 2.84 15.87 28.02
C ALA A 38 3.47 15.24 29.28
N PHE A 39 2.99 14.05 29.67
CA PHE A 39 3.28 13.46 30.98
C PHE A 39 3.86 12.04 30.89
N GLY A 40 3.86 11.42 29.71
CA GLY A 40 4.23 10.02 29.55
C GLY A 40 3.38 9.15 30.48
N THR A 41 4.06 8.42 31.36
CA THR A 41 3.46 7.54 32.36
C THR A 41 3.37 8.13 33.76
N HIS A 42 3.82 9.37 33.95
CA HIS A 42 3.86 10.02 35.25
C HIS A 42 2.45 10.43 35.71
N VAL A 43 2.26 10.50 37.03
CA VAL A 43 1.02 10.99 37.63
C VAL A 43 0.92 12.50 37.43
N CYS A 44 -0.22 12.96 36.93
CA CYS A 44 -0.57 14.37 36.82
C CYS A 44 -1.51 14.77 37.97
N SER A 45 -1.08 15.74 38.77
CA SER A 45 -1.81 16.27 39.93
C SER A 45 -2.09 17.75 39.78
N MET A 46 -2.65 18.15 38.64
CA MET A 46 -2.88 19.56 38.30
C MET A 46 -4.38 19.88 38.26
N PRO A 47 -4.78 21.12 38.60
CA PRO A 47 -6.13 21.62 38.34
C PRO A 47 -6.52 21.46 36.87
N LEU A 48 -7.82 21.24 36.60
CA LEU A 48 -8.31 20.93 35.25
C LEU A 48 -7.98 22.01 34.22
N GLN A 49 -8.02 23.29 34.62
CA GLN A 49 -7.69 24.42 33.75
C GLN A 49 -6.20 24.45 33.40
N GLU A 50 -5.32 24.19 34.37
CA GLU A 50 -3.87 24.13 34.15
C GLU A 50 -3.51 22.94 33.28
N LEU A 51 -4.14 21.77 33.52
CA LEU A 51 -3.99 20.60 32.66
C LEU A 51 -4.39 20.91 31.22
N ALA A 52 -5.55 21.54 31.03
CA ALA A 52 -6.05 21.92 29.71
C ALA A 52 -5.07 22.83 28.96
N ASN A 53 -4.53 23.83 29.64
CA ASN A 53 -3.52 24.74 29.09
C ASN A 53 -2.22 23.97 28.75
N LYS A 54 -1.74 23.12 29.66
CA LYS A 54 -0.50 22.36 29.48
C LYS A 54 -0.55 21.38 28.31
N ILE A 55 -1.71 20.73 28.08
CA ILE A 55 -1.88 19.82 26.94
C ILE A 55 -2.47 20.51 25.70
N GLY A 56 -2.79 21.81 25.75
CA GLY A 56 -3.25 22.60 24.60
C GLY A 56 -4.67 22.29 24.11
N VAL A 57 -5.60 22.02 25.04
CA VAL A 57 -6.98 21.62 24.72
C VAL A 57 -8.03 22.49 25.41
N GLN A 58 -9.25 22.51 24.87
CA GLN A 58 -10.37 23.26 25.44
C GLN A 58 -10.77 22.71 26.82
N HIS A 59 -10.62 23.53 27.86
CA HIS A 59 -10.99 23.20 29.24
C HIS A 59 -12.43 22.69 29.37
N LYS A 60 -13.39 23.33 28.68
CA LYS A 60 -14.82 22.96 28.70
C LYS A 60 -15.08 21.52 28.20
N LYS A 61 -14.25 21.02 27.29
CA LYS A 61 -14.38 19.66 26.73
C LYS A 61 -13.58 18.63 27.52
N LEU A 62 -12.48 19.05 28.16
CA LEU A 62 -11.54 18.14 28.83
C LEU A 62 -12.22 17.27 29.89
N ARG A 63 -13.16 17.81 30.69
CA ARG A 63 -13.85 17.02 31.73
C ARG A 63 -14.55 15.79 31.15
N ARG A 64 -15.34 15.97 30.10
CA ARG A 64 -16.08 14.88 29.43
C ARG A 64 -15.13 13.85 28.82
N VAL A 65 -14.02 14.32 28.27
CA VAL A 65 -13.01 13.43 27.68
C VAL A 65 -12.28 12.61 28.75
N LEU A 66 -11.98 13.18 29.90
CA LEU A 66 -11.38 12.40 31.00
C LEU A 66 -12.35 11.32 31.49
N GLU A 67 -13.65 11.58 31.53
CA GLU A 67 -14.69 10.58 31.83
C GLU A 67 -14.69 9.47 30.75
N GLU A 68 -14.64 9.83 29.46
CA GLU A 68 -14.52 8.91 28.32
C GLU A 68 -13.28 7.99 28.46
N LEU A 69 -12.10 8.58 28.67
CA LEU A 69 -10.84 7.84 28.83
C LEU A 69 -10.82 6.93 30.06
N GLN A 70 -11.48 7.34 31.14
CA GLN A 70 -11.59 6.54 32.36
C GLN A 70 -12.55 5.35 32.15
N GLN A 71 -13.67 5.55 31.44
CA GLN A 71 -14.62 4.47 31.10
C GLN A 71 -13.97 3.43 30.18
N SER A 72 -13.10 3.84 29.26
CA SER A 72 -12.31 2.94 28.42
C SER A 72 -11.11 2.31 29.15
N ASN A 73 -10.98 2.50 30.47
CA ASN A 73 -9.87 2.00 31.30
C ASN A 73 -8.46 2.45 30.86
N LEU A 74 -8.34 3.54 30.11
CA LEU A 74 -7.06 4.05 29.60
C LEU A 74 -6.34 4.94 30.60
N ILE A 75 -7.10 5.60 31.48
CA ILE A 75 -6.57 6.39 32.58
C ILE A 75 -7.22 5.94 33.90
N THR A 76 -6.48 6.14 34.98
CA THR A 76 -7.03 6.05 36.34
C THR A 76 -7.06 7.43 36.95
N VAL A 77 -8.18 7.77 37.58
CA VAL A 77 -8.40 9.04 38.26
C VAL A 77 -8.62 8.74 39.73
N SER A 78 -7.73 9.21 40.60
CA SER A 78 -7.87 9.08 42.05
C SER A 78 -7.90 10.44 42.74
N TYR A 79 -8.43 10.45 43.96
CA TYR A 79 -8.51 11.62 44.84
C TYR A 79 -7.74 11.28 46.11
N PRO A 80 -6.55 11.88 46.35
CA PRO A 80 -5.70 11.53 47.49
C PRO A 80 -6.31 11.93 48.84
N GLU A 81 -7.13 12.99 48.85
CA GLU A 81 -7.76 13.50 50.06
C GLU A 81 -9.20 13.01 50.17
N GLN A 82 -9.59 12.50 51.35
CA GLN A 82 -10.99 12.18 51.65
C GLN A 82 -11.70 13.40 52.25
N GLY A 83 -12.86 13.77 51.70
CA GLY A 83 -13.74 14.80 52.24
C GLY A 83 -14.06 15.97 51.28
N LYS A 84 -14.79 16.98 51.78
CA LYS A 84 -15.33 18.12 51.01
C LYS A 84 -14.26 19.02 50.33
N ARG A 85 -12.96 18.73 50.50
CA ARG A 85 -11.83 19.50 49.95
C ARG A 85 -10.97 18.76 48.91
N ALA A 86 -11.37 17.58 48.44
CA ALA A 86 -10.70 16.87 47.35
C ALA A 86 -10.80 17.63 45.99
N ARG A 87 -9.99 18.66 45.80
CA ARG A 87 -10.07 19.56 44.62
C ARG A 87 -9.18 19.12 43.46
N VAL A 88 -8.11 18.35 43.71
CA VAL A 88 -7.12 17.97 42.69
C VAL A 88 -7.20 16.48 42.39
N ARG A 89 -7.41 16.17 41.11
CA ARG A 89 -7.43 14.79 40.59
C ARG A 89 -6.01 14.33 40.31
N HIS A 90 -5.68 13.12 40.72
CA HIS A 90 -4.47 12.43 40.29
C HIS A 90 -4.82 11.57 39.08
N ILE A 91 -4.35 11.99 37.91
CA ILE A 91 -4.61 11.32 36.63
C ILE A 91 -3.33 10.61 36.21
N ARG A 92 -3.41 9.32 35.92
CA ARG A 92 -2.30 8.56 35.35
C ARG A 92 -2.80 7.61 34.27
N ILE A 93 -1.93 7.30 33.32
CA ILE A 93 -2.18 6.23 32.34
C ILE A 93 -2.32 4.90 33.09
N ASN A 94 -3.31 4.10 32.71
CA ASN A 94 -3.52 2.80 33.33
C ASN A 94 -2.49 1.78 32.82
N HIS A 95 -1.32 1.75 33.44
CA HIS A 95 -0.22 0.84 33.10
C HIS A 95 -0.65 -0.61 32.86
N GLU A 96 -1.58 -1.15 33.64
CA GLU A 96 -2.04 -2.54 33.47
C GLU A 96 -2.84 -2.73 32.18
N HIS A 97 -3.57 -1.73 31.71
CA HIS A 97 -4.23 -1.77 30.41
C HIS A 97 -3.23 -1.73 29.25
N PHE A 98 -2.05 -1.13 29.46
CA PHE A 98 -1.02 -1.03 28.44
C PHE A 98 0.03 -2.16 28.52
N LEU A 99 0.22 -2.75 29.70
CA LEU A 99 1.34 -3.63 30.04
C LEU A 99 0.92 -4.93 30.74
N GLY A 100 -0.39 -5.16 30.88
CA GLY A 100 -1.01 -6.29 31.55
C GLY A 100 -0.69 -7.59 30.84
N GLY A 101 0.36 -8.25 31.32
CA GLY A 101 0.97 -9.44 30.76
C GLY A 101 2.49 -9.49 31.00
N MET A 102 3.13 -8.33 31.23
CA MET A 102 4.60 -8.23 31.35
C MET A 102 5.09 -7.64 32.69
N LEU A 103 4.23 -6.99 33.47
CA LEU A 103 4.65 -6.27 34.69
C LEU A 103 4.66 -7.09 35.99
N SER A 104 4.43 -8.40 35.98
CA SER A 104 4.37 -9.18 37.22
C SER A 104 5.69 -9.25 38.00
N ASN A 105 6.83 -8.87 37.41
CA ASN A 105 8.12 -8.88 38.12
C ASN A 105 8.91 -7.56 37.92
N GLY A 106 9.17 -6.87 39.04
CA GLY A 106 9.93 -5.62 39.10
C GLY A 106 11.39 -5.77 38.67
N THR A 107 12.00 -4.65 38.26
CA THR A 107 13.40 -4.46 37.84
C THR A 107 13.91 -5.14 36.56
N LYS A 108 13.44 -6.33 36.14
CA LYS A 108 13.80 -6.91 34.81
C LYS A 108 13.10 -6.24 33.61
N ASN A 109 12.18 -5.31 33.88
CA ASN A 109 11.25 -4.76 32.89
C ASN A 109 11.78 -3.57 32.08
N THR A 110 12.65 -2.71 32.63
CA THR A 110 13.07 -1.49 31.91
C THR A 110 13.92 -1.81 30.68
N GLU A 111 14.82 -2.79 30.75
CA GLU A 111 15.55 -3.28 29.58
C GLU A 111 14.62 -3.96 28.56
N TYR A 112 13.65 -4.73 29.04
CA TYR A 112 12.67 -5.38 28.18
C TYR A 112 11.87 -4.33 27.37
N HIS A 113 11.38 -3.28 28.03
CA HIS A 113 10.69 -2.17 27.37
C HIS A 113 11.61 -1.43 26.40
N LYS A 114 12.85 -1.12 26.80
CA LYS A 114 13.85 -0.52 25.87
C LYS A 114 14.07 -1.38 24.62
N ARG A 115 14.19 -2.70 24.77
CA ARG A 115 14.31 -3.63 23.63
C ARG A 115 13.03 -3.71 22.81
N ALA A 116 11.86 -3.72 23.45
CA ALA A 116 10.57 -3.72 22.77
C ALA A 116 10.37 -2.44 21.94
N ILE A 117 10.74 -1.30 22.50
CA ILE A 117 10.70 0.00 21.82
C ILE A 117 11.74 0.06 20.71
N GLY A 118 12.96 -0.43 20.94
CA GLY A 118 13.97 -0.56 19.89
C GLY A 118 13.47 -1.40 18.71
N ARG A 119 12.87 -2.56 18.99
CA ARG A 119 12.22 -3.41 17.97
C ARG A 119 11.05 -2.71 17.28
N LEU A 120 10.28 -1.92 18.02
CA LEU A 120 9.18 -1.14 17.46
C LEU A 120 9.68 -0.04 16.52
N LYS A 121 10.70 0.72 16.92
CA LYS A 121 11.37 1.72 16.06
C LYS A 121 11.90 1.07 14.80
N GLN A 122 12.54 -0.10 14.92
CA GLN A 122 13.01 -0.89 13.77
C GLN A 122 11.87 -1.32 12.83
N ARG A 123 10.67 -1.58 13.37
CA ARG A 123 9.48 -1.93 12.57
C ARG A 123 8.79 -0.71 11.94
N LEU A 124 8.93 0.46 12.55
CA LEU A 124 8.36 1.71 12.05
C LEU A 124 9.38 2.42 11.16
N ALA A 125 9.36 2.07 9.88
CA ALA A 125 10.34 2.54 8.91
C ALA A 125 10.47 4.06 8.79
N LEU A 126 9.38 4.80 9.06
CA LEU A 126 9.33 6.27 9.02
C LEU A 126 9.35 6.90 10.42
N TYR A 127 10.00 6.26 11.39
CA TYR A 127 10.11 6.75 12.76
C TYR A 127 10.58 8.22 12.88
N PRO A 128 11.61 8.70 12.15
CA PRO A 128 12.03 10.11 12.22
C PRO A 128 10.90 11.09 11.84
N MET A 129 10.06 10.74 10.87
CA MET A 129 8.90 11.56 10.49
C MET A 129 7.80 11.54 11.56
N ILE A 130 7.63 10.40 12.25
CA ILE A 130 6.70 10.28 13.38
C ILE A 130 7.16 11.19 14.54
N GLU A 131 8.45 11.20 14.87
CA GLU A 131 9.01 12.12 15.88
C GLU A 131 8.77 13.58 15.50
N ARG A 132 9.09 13.94 14.25
CA ARG A 132 8.83 15.28 13.74
C ARG A 132 7.34 15.65 13.82
N LEU A 133 6.46 14.71 13.52
CA LEU A 133 5.02 14.92 13.65
C LEU A 133 4.60 15.13 15.10
N PHE A 134 5.23 14.48 16.08
CA PHE A 134 4.96 14.74 17.50
C PHE A 134 5.33 16.18 17.91
N ASP A 135 6.42 16.73 17.39
CA ASP A 135 6.78 18.13 17.63
C ASP A 135 5.71 19.07 17.07
N VAL A 136 5.27 18.84 15.83
CA VAL A 136 4.18 19.60 15.19
C VAL A 136 2.88 19.45 15.97
N ILE A 137 2.57 18.24 16.45
CA ILE A 137 1.36 17.97 17.23
C ILE A 137 1.34 18.79 18.52
N GLN A 138 2.49 19.01 19.17
CA GLN A 138 2.56 19.82 20.39
C GLN A 138 2.20 21.30 20.14
N THR A 139 2.49 21.82 18.94
CA THR A 139 2.18 23.21 18.58
C THR A 139 0.72 23.44 18.19
N ILE A 140 -0.03 22.38 17.82
CA ILE A 140 -1.45 22.51 17.42
C ILE A 140 -2.29 22.83 18.66
N SER A 141 -2.70 24.08 18.84
CA SER A 141 -3.63 24.43 19.92
C SER A 141 -5.07 24.31 19.45
N THR A 142 -5.92 23.63 20.24
CA THR A 142 -7.38 23.61 19.99
C THR A 142 -8.15 24.56 20.90
N SER A 143 -7.46 25.25 21.83
CA SER A 143 -8.06 26.19 22.77
C SER A 143 -8.39 27.54 22.15
N GLU A 144 -7.71 27.93 21.06
CA GLU A 144 -7.85 29.22 20.40
C GLU A 144 -8.63 29.09 19.09
N LEU A 145 -9.62 29.95 18.88
CA LEU A 145 -10.50 29.98 17.69
C LEU A 145 -9.78 30.44 16.40
N LYS A 146 -8.48 30.75 16.47
CA LYS A 146 -7.73 31.38 15.38
C LYS A 146 -6.31 30.86 15.34
N GLN A 147 -6.09 29.73 14.68
CA GLN A 147 -4.81 29.48 14.04
C GLN A 147 -5.04 28.57 12.83
N GLU A 148 -4.80 29.11 11.64
CA GLU A 148 -4.66 28.35 10.41
C GLU A 148 -3.33 27.56 10.46
N SER A 149 -3.24 26.58 11.37
CA SER A 149 -2.18 25.58 11.25
C SER A 149 -2.42 24.80 9.96
N LYS A 150 -1.39 24.66 9.11
CA LYS A 150 -1.46 23.88 7.85
C LYS A 150 -2.05 22.46 8.06
N LEU A 151 -1.89 21.92 9.26
CA LEU A 151 -2.42 20.62 9.69
C LEU A 151 -3.27 20.81 10.95
N ASP A 152 -4.57 20.49 10.89
CA ASP A 152 -5.41 20.46 12.09
C ASP A 152 -5.27 19.14 12.87
N PHE A 153 -5.84 19.08 14.07
CA PHE A 153 -5.66 17.92 14.94
C PHE A 153 -6.19 16.61 14.33
N LYS A 154 -7.26 16.66 13.52
CA LYS A 154 -7.84 15.46 12.90
C LYS A 154 -6.99 14.98 11.74
N SER A 155 -6.47 15.92 10.94
CA SER A 155 -5.51 15.65 9.88
C SER A 155 -4.21 15.09 10.46
N ALA A 156 -3.77 15.60 11.62
CA ALA A 156 -2.59 15.10 12.32
C ALA A 156 -2.77 13.67 12.86
N LEU A 157 -3.93 13.35 13.47
CA LEU A 157 -4.25 11.99 13.90
C LEU A 157 -4.29 11.01 12.71
N LEU A 158 -4.90 11.44 11.61
CA LEU A 158 -4.98 10.63 10.40
C LEU A 158 -3.60 10.40 9.77
N LEU A 159 -2.79 11.46 9.64
CA LEU A 159 -1.44 11.38 9.10
C LEU A 159 -0.54 10.49 9.97
N LEU A 160 -0.62 10.62 11.31
CA LEU A 160 0.07 9.74 12.24
C LEU A 160 -0.33 8.28 12.05
N THR A 161 -1.64 8.02 11.88
CA THR A 161 -2.15 6.67 11.62
C THR A 161 -1.54 6.11 10.34
N LEU A 162 -1.58 6.86 9.24
CA LEU A 162 -1.00 6.43 7.95
C LEU A 162 0.51 6.16 8.06
N LEU A 163 1.28 7.03 8.74
CA LEU A 163 2.72 6.83 8.98
C LEU A 163 3.01 5.52 9.71
N THR A 164 2.18 5.14 10.69
CA THR A 164 2.39 3.88 11.44
C THR A 164 2.06 2.61 10.66
N TYR A 165 1.36 2.73 9.54
CA TYR A 165 1.08 1.65 8.58
C TYR A 165 1.97 1.70 7.34
N SER A 166 2.84 2.71 7.24
CA SER A 166 3.68 2.93 6.07
C SER A 166 4.96 2.11 6.12
N ASN A 167 5.44 1.67 4.96
CA ASN A 167 6.79 1.16 4.81
C ASN A 167 7.80 2.30 4.59
N GLN A 168 9.09 1.96 4.40
CA GLN A 168 10.16 2.94 4.21
C GLN A 168 10.02 3.83 2.96
N PHE A 169 9.13 3.48 2.04
CA PHE A 169 8.87 4.21 0.80
C PHE A 169 7.62 5.09 0.87
N GLY A 170 6.97 5.19 2.03
CA GLY A 170 5.74 5.95 2.15
C GLY A 170 4.50 5.18 1.68
N ILE A 171 4.62 3.90 1.33
CA ILE A 171 3.47 3.10 0.88
C ILE A 171 2.73 2.54 2.09
N VAL A 172 1.44 2.87 2.18
CA VAL A 172 0.54 2.44 3.25
C VAL A 172 -0.38 1.34 2.71
N MET A 173 -0.34 0.17 3.32
CA MET A 173 -1.21 -0.97 3.02
C MET A 173 -1.88 -1.47 4.30
N GLY A 174 -3.10 -2.02 4.17
CA GLY A 174 -3.81 -2.59 5.32
C GLY A 174 -4.39 -1.59 6.30
N CYS A 175 -4.61 -0.34 5.86
CA CYS A 175 -5.13 0.76 6.69
C CYS A 175 -6.44 1.26 6.10
N GLY A 176 -7.53 0.55 6.35
CA GLY A 176 -8.86 0.90 5.89
C GLY A 176 -9.64 1.79 6.84
N ASN A 177 -10.92 1.96 6.54
CA ASN A 177 -11.84 2.75 7.38
C ASN A 177 -11.92 2.21 8.82
N VAL A 178 -11.79 0.90 9.01
CA VAL A 178 -11.86 0.26 10.33
C VAL A 178 -10.62 0.62 11.16
N GLU A 179 -9.43 0.48 10.60
CA GLU A 179 -8.15 0.79 11.24
C GLU A 179 -8.03 2.29 11.54
N ILE A 180 -8.42 3.13 10.59
CA ILE A 180 -8.44 4.58 10.77
C ILE A 180 -9.44 4.96 11.87
N TYR A 181 -10.66 4.41 11.85
CA TYR A 181 -11.65 4.67 12.89
C TYR A 181 -11.14 4.24 14.28
N LYS A 182 -10.55 3.04 14.40
CA LYS A 182 -9.98 2.54 15.66
C LYS A 182 -8.85 3.43 16.19
N SER A 183 -8.06 4.04 15.31
CA SER A 183 -6.89 4.84 15.69
C SER A 183 -7.21 6.33 15.91
N THR A 184 -8.34 6.80 15.37
CA THR A 184 -8.66 8.25 15.33
C THR A 184 -10.06 8.61 15.80
N GLY A 185 -10.97 7.65 15.98
CA GLY A 185 -12.40 7.87 16.26
C GLY A 185 -13.18 8.56 15.13
N LEU A 186 -12.55 8.82 13.98
CA LEU A 186 -13.18 9.55 12.88
C LEU A 186 -14.20 8.68 12.15
N LYS A 187 -15.46 9.13 12.08
CA LYS A 187 -16.50 8.47 11.28
C LYS A 187 -16.15 8.49 9.79
N LYS A 188 -16.66 7.52 9.02
CA LYS A 188 -16.42 7.35 7.57
C LYS A 188 -16.43 8.66 6.76
N GLN A 189 -17.47 9.49 6.89
CA GLN A 189 -17.55 10.78 6.17
C GLN A 189 -16.42 11.74 6.55
N SER A 190 -16.04 11.79 7.84
CA SER A 190 -14.92 12.59 8.30
C SER A 190 -13.59 12.04 7.79
N ILE A 191 -13.41 10.71 7.75
CA ILE A 191 -12.20 10.08 7.19
C ILE A 191 -11.96 10.58 5.77
N TYR A 192 -12.95 10.46 4.87
CA TYR A 192 -12.80 10.94 3.50
C TYR A 192 -12.50 12.44 3.44
N LYS A 193 -13.21 13.27 4.22
CA LYS A 193 -12.95 14.73 4.28
C LYS A 193 -11.48 15.03 4.63
N TYR A 194 -10.92 14.38 5.64
CA TYR A 194 -9.55 14.64 6.06
C TYR A 194 -8.50 13.95 5.17
N LEU A 195 -8.82 12.82 4.53
CA LEU A 195 -7.99 12.24 3.48
C LEU A 195 -7.84 13.21 2.30
N TYR A 196 -8.95 13.77 1.81
CA TYR A 196 -8.91 14.79 0.74
C TYR A 196 -8.13 16.03 1.16
N ARG A 197 -8.27 16.46 2.42
CA ARG A 197 -7.45 17.57 2.94
C ARG A 197 -5.96 17.24 2.94
N LEU A 198 -5.56 16.03 3.34
CA LEU A 198 -4.16 15.59 3.31
C LEU A 198 -3.63 15.49 1.87
N MET A 199 -4.47 15.08 0.91
CA MET A 199 -4.12 15.10 -0.52
C MET A 199 -3.93 16.53 -1.01
N TYR A 200 -4.88 17.43 -0.71
CA TYR A 200 -4.84 18.86 -1.07
C TYR A 200 -3.60 19.55 -0.51
N SER A 201 -3.27 19.29 0.75
CA SER A 201 -2.04 19.77 1.39
C SER A 201 -0.79 18.99 0.97
N ARG A 202 -0.87 18.12 -0.05
CA ARG A 202 0.23 17.34 -0.64
C ARG A 202 0.97 16.43 0.36
N PHE A 203 0.35 15.99 1.45
CA PHE A 203 0.87 14.95 2.35
C PHE A 203 0.68 13.54 1.79
N ILE A 204 -0.35 13.35 0.97
CA ILE A 204 -0.59 12.11 0.22
C ILE A 204 -0.36 12.43 -1.26
N ARG A 205 0.56 11.70 -1.88
CA ARG A 205 0.91 11.79 -3.29
C ARG A 205 -0.20 11.20 -4.14
N SER A 206 -0.44 9.91 -3.96
CA SER A 206 -1.42 9.15 -4.73
C SER A 206 -2.16 8.13 -3.87
N ARG A 207 -3.30 7.67 -4.39
CA ARG A 207 -4.15 6.68 -3.74
C ARG A 207 -4.76 5.76 -4.79
N ALA A 208 -4.65 4.46 -4.57
CA ALA A 208 -5.42 3.45 -5.28
C ALA A 208 -6.65 3.08 -4.44
N GLU A 209 -7.83 3.34 -5.00
CA GLU A 209 -9.12 2.95 -4.42
C GLU A 209 -9.60 1.62 -5.00
N GLY A 210 -10.31 0.86 -4.19
CA GLY A 210 -10.94 -0.39 -4.61
C GLY A 210 -11.26 -1.30 -3.43
N SER A 211 -11.96 -2.38 -3.73
CA SER A 211 -12.11 -3.50 -2.79
C SER A 211 -12.31 -4.78 -3.59
N ILE A 212 -11.67 -5.85 -3.17
CA ILE A 212 -11.75 -7.18 -3.76
C ILE A 212 -11.94 -8.17 -2.64
N ARG A 213 -12.99 -8.97 -2.72
CA ARG A 213 -13.19 -10.07 -1.81
C ARG A 213 -13.75 -11.26 -2.59
N ASN A 214 -12.97 -12.33 -2.61
CA ASN A 214 -13.28 -13.59 -3.25
C ASN A 214 -12.73 -14.78 -2.43
N ALA A 215 -12.78 -15.99 -3.01
CA ALA A 215 -12.36 -17.21 -2.32
C ALA A 215 -10.87 -17.26 -1.96
N PHE A 216 -10.00 -16.56 -2.71
CA PHE A 216 -8.53 -16.60 -2.55
C PHE A 216 -7.93 -15.28 -2.05
N ILE A 217 -8.54 -14.14 -2.37
CA ILE A 217 -8.05 -12.80 -2.03
C ILE A 217 -9.12 -12.00 -1.30
N SER A 218 -8.72 -11.36 -0.21
CA SER A 218 -9.53 -10.35 0.50
C SER A 218 -8.71 -9.08 0.73
N LEU A 219 -8.89 -8.10 -0.14
CA LEU A 219 -8.30 -6.76 -0.11
C LEU A 219 -9.41 -5.71 -0.01
N GLU A 220 -9.67 -5.17 1.18
CA GLU A 220 -10.72 -4.16 1.37
C GLU A 220 -10.13 -2.75 1.59
N ASP A 221 -8.83 -2.65 1.87
CA ASP A 221 -8.17 -1.42 2.27
C ASP A 221 -7.51 -0.73 1.06
N PRO A 222 -7.67 0.60 0.92
CA PRO A 222 -6.98 1.37 -0.10
C PRO A 222 -5.46 1.40 0.13
N ILE A 223 -4.71 1.63 -0.94
CA ILE A 223 -3.25 1.82 -0.90
C ILE A 223 -2.94 3.30 -1.06
N PHE A 224 -2.16 3.87 -0.14
CA PHE A 224 -1.72 5.27 -0.21
C PHE A 224 -0.23 5.37 -0.44
N SER A 225 0.20 6.40 -1.17
CA SER A 225 1.59 6.86 -1.20
C SER A 225 1.70 8.20 -0.46
N LEU A 226 2.52 8.23 0.59
CA LEU A 226 2.80 9.43 1.36
C LEU A 226 3.88 10.27 0.68
N ASN A 227 3.76 11.59 0.82
CA ASN A 227 4.78 12.51 0.36
C ASN A 227 5.93 12.61 1.37
N LEU A 228 6.98 11.83 1.14
CA LEU A 228 8.16 11.78 2.01
C LEU A 228 9.06 13.02 1.92
N SER A 229 8.97 13.79 0.84
CA SER A 229 9.76 15.02 0.63
C SER A 229 8.99 16.29 1.02
N HIS A 230 7.81 16.15 1.64
CA HIS A 230 7.00 17.28 2.08
C HIS A 230 7.76 18.15 3.11
N THR A 231 7.69 19.47 2.94
CA THR A 231 8.46 20.47 3.71
C THR A 231 8.25 20.40 5.23
N LEU A 232 7.10 19.88 5.70
CA LEU A 232 6.84 19.66 7.14
C LEU A 232 7.93 18.81 7.81
N TRP A 233 8.49 17.84 7.07
CA TRP A 233 9.44 16.87 7.61
C TRP A 233 10.81 17.47 7.93
N GLY A 234 11.18 18.60 7.30
CA GLY A 234 12.47 19.24 7.54
C GLY A 234 13.63 18.26 7.31
N GLU A 235 14.49 18.09 8.32
CA GLU A 235 15.63 17.16 8.27
C GLU A 235 15.23 15.68 8.15
N ALA A 236 13.99 15.33 8.53
CA ALA A 236 13.46 13.98 8.38
C ALA A 236 12.88 13.71 6.98
N ALA A 237 12.88 14.70 6.07
CA ALA A 237 12.40 14.52 4.71
C ALA A 237 13.25 13.48 3.97
N ILE A 238 12.59 12.60 3.21
CA ILE A 238 13.26 11.64 2.33
C ILE A 238 12.95 12.05 0.90
N TYR A 239 13.99 12.47 0.19
CA TYR A 239 13.95 12.78 -1.22
C TYR A 239 14.26 11.52 -2.03
N GLY A 240 13.87 11.52 -3.30
CA GLY A 240 14.20 10.40 -4.16
C GLY A 240 14.20 10.71 -5.64
N ARG A 241 14.59 9.69 -6.39
CA ARG A 241 14.54 9.66 -7.84
C ARG A 241 13.21 9.05 -8.28
N PHE A 242 12.49 9.76 -9.13
CA PHE A 242 11.25 9.32 -9.77
C PHE A 242 11.54 8.98 -11.21
N TYR A 243 11.37 7.71 -11.57
CA TYR A 243 11.52 7.22 -12.94
C TYR A 243 10.14 7.05 -13.56
N ILE A 244 9.82 7.90 -14.54
CA ILE A 244 8.54 7.97 -15.22
C ILE A 244 8.70 7.27 -16.57
N ILE A 245 8.01 6.13 -16.73
CA ILE A 245 7.99 5.36 -17.97
C ILE A 245 6.76 5.79 -18.76
N GLU A 246 6.97 6.43 -19.91
CA GLU A 246 5.92 6.73 -20.88
C GLU A 246 5.82 5.59 -21.90
N TYR A 247 4.64 4.98 -21.93
CA TYR A 247 4.32 3.95 -22.92
C TYR A 247 3.85 4.59 -24.24
N PRO A 248 4.15 3.96 -25.41
CA PRO A 248 3.73 4.48 -26.71
C PRO A 248 2.20 4.50 -26.88
N GLU A 249 1.50 3.61 -26.19
CA GLU A 249 0.04 3.55 -26.14
C GLU A 249 -0.43 3.45 -24.67
N LYS A 250 -1.74 3.47 -24.45
CA LYS A 250 -2.31 3.31 -23.10
C LYS A 250 -1.95 1.93 -22.55
N HIS A 251 -1.01 1.88 -21.61
CA HIS A 251 -0.72 0.71 -20.79
C HIS A 251 -1.94 0.32 -19.97
N GLN A 252 -2.51 -0.83 -20.31
CA GLN A 252 -3.54 -1.45 -19.51
C GLN A 252 -2.89 -2.26 -18.39
N PHE A 253 -3.44 -2.20 -17.18
CA PHE A 253 -2.98 -3.04 -16.07
C PHE A 253 -2.95 -4.52 -16.43
N GLU A 254 -1.89 -5.22 -16.04
CA GLU A 254 -1.69 -6.64 -16.30
C GLU A 254 -2.87 -7.48 -15.82
N VAL A 255 -3.46 -7.13 -14.66
CA VAL A 255 -4.65 -7.79 -14.10
C VAL A 255 -5.83 -7.86 -15.08
N LYS A 256 -5.98 -6.89 -16.01
CA LYS A 256 -7.06 -6.92 -17.01
C LYS A 256 -6.94 -8.09 -17.99
N ARG A 257 -5.74 -8.66 -18.15
CA ARG A 257 -5.51 -9.83 -19.00
C ARG A 257 -6.28 -11.04 -18.48
N LEU A 258 -6.50 -11.15 -17.17
CA LEU A 258 -7.35 -12.19 -16.56
C LEU A 258 -8.80 -12.13 -17.08
N ALA A 259 -9.35 -10.92 -17.20
CA ALA A 259 -10.71 -10.72 -17.70
C ALA A 259 -10.83 -11.16 -19.18
N TYR A 260 -9.80 -10.91 -19.99
CA TYR A 260 -9.78 -11.33 -21.40
C TYR A 260 -9.66 -12.84 -21.55
N VAL A 261 -8.72 -13.47 -20.84
CA VAL A 261 -8.54 -14.93 -20.85
C VAL A 261 -9.84 -15.63 -20.48
N LYS A 262 -10.54 -15.14 -19.44
CA LYS A 262 -11.87 -15.61 -19.06
C LYS A 262 -12.89 -15.50 -20.19
N HIS A 263 -12.94 -14.36 -20.87
CA HIS A 263 -13.88 -14.16 -21.99
C HIS A 263 -13.63 -15.13 -23.14
N ARG A 264 -12.35 -15.35 -23.49
CA ARG A 264 -11.95 -16.31 -24.51
C ARG A 264 -12.35 -17.74 -24.13
N ILE A 265 -12.16 -18.12 -22.87
CA ILE A 265 -12.61 -19.43 -22.35
C ILE A 265 -14.14 -19.52 -22.40
N SER A 266 -14.85 -18.48 -21.96
CA SER A 266 -16.32 -18.45 -21.92
C SER A 266 -16.96 -18.54 -23.32
N ARG A 267 -16.38 -17.88 -24.33
CA ARG A 267 -16.79 -18.02 -25.75
C ARG A 267 -16.44 -19.39 -26.34
N LYS A 268 -15.36 -20.04 -25.91
CA LYS A 268 -15.10 -21.43 -26.33
C LYS A 268 -16.12 -22.40 -25.74
N ILE A 269 -16.61 -22.13 -24.52
CA ILE A 269 -17.66 -22.91 -23.86
C ILE A 269 -19.02 -22.65 -24.51
N LYS A 270 -19.35 -21.38 -24.80
CA LYS A 270 -20.55 -21.00 -25.55
C LYS A 270 -20.24 -21.03 -27.05
N LYS A 271 -20.37 -22.17 -27.73
CA LYS A 271 -20.22 -22.30 -29.20
C LYS A 271 -21.06 -21.25 -29.95
N GLU A 272 -20.54 -20.05 -30.16
CA GLU A 272 -21.19 -19.01 -30.94
C GLU A 272 -20.17 -18.31 -31.85
N ASN A 273 -20.47 -18.35 -33.15
CA ASN A 273 -19.86 -17.53 -34.18
C ASN A 273 -20.11 -16.06 -33.85
N SER A 274 -19.06 -15.33 -33.46
CA SER A 274 -19.09 -13.88 -33.51
C SER A 274 -17.75 -13.35 -34.00
N ASP A 275 -17.77 -12.86 -35.24
CA ASP A 275 -16.71 -12.11 -35.92
C ASP A 275 -16.52 -10.72 -35.29
N VAL A 276 -16.28 -10.68 -33.98
CA VAL A 276 -15.84 -9.48 -33.27
C VAL A 276 -14.44 -9.74 -32.72
N GLU A 277 -13.56 -10.18 -33.59
CA GLU A 277 -12.15 -9.83 -33.54
C GLU A 277 -11.99 -8.54 -34.34
N ASN A 278 -12.06 -7.35 -33.74
CA ASN A 278 -11.43 -6.20 -34.37
C ASN A 278 -11.19 -5.02 -33.40
N GLN A 279 -9.88 -4.77 -33.24
CA GLN A 279 -9.22 -3.45 -33.27
C GLN A 279 -9.08 -2.62 -32.00
N ASN A 280 -10.03 -2.57 -31.07
CA ASN A 280 -9.86 -1.69 -29.88
C ASN A 280 -9.08 -2.33 -28.70
N PHE A 281 -8.75 -3.61 -28.80
CA PHE A 281 -8.04 -4.38 -27.76
C PHE A 281 -6.53 -4.45 -27.94
N LEU A 282 -6.07 -4.05 -29.12
CA LEU A 282 -4.67 -4.06 -29.54
C LEU A 282 -3.99 -2.71 -29.29
N CYS A 283 -4.48 -1.97 -28.30
CA CYS A 283 -3.91 -0.71 -27.87
C CYS A 283 -3.29 -0.82 -26.46
N ASP A 284 -2.65 -1.96 -26.17
CA ASP A 284 -1.60 -2.06 -25.15
C ASP A 284 -0.27 -1.80 -25.88
N PRO A 285 0.66 -0.96 -25.38
CA PRO A 285 1.96 -0.64 -25.99
C PRO A 285 2.77 -1.81 -26.57
N ILE A 286 2.45 -3.05 -26.19
CA ILE A 286 3.12 -4.27 -26.63
C ILE A 286 2.18 -5.16 -27.48
N SER A 287 0.86 -4.98 -27.44
CA SER A 287 -0.10 -5.78 -28.23
C SER A 287 0.12 -5.69 -29.76
N TYR A 288 0.76 -4.63 -30.25
CA TYR A 288 1.22 -4.51 -31.65
C TYR A 288 2.34 -5.50 -32.02
N LEU A 289 3.15 -5.96 -31.06
CA LEU A 289 4.22 -6.94 -31.29
C LEU A 289 3.70 -8.36 -31.55
N PHE A 290 2.40 -8.60 -31.34
CA PHE A 290 1.79 -9.91 -31.49
C PHE A 290 1.24 -10.18 -32.91
N LYS A 291 1.16 -9.15 -33.78
CA LYS A 291 0.48 -9.24 -35.09
C LYS A 291 1.30 -9.71 -36.30
N SER A 292 2.63 -9.82 -36.23
CA SER A 292 3.44 -10.23 -37.38
C SER A 292 3.77 -11.73 -37.38
N GLU A 293 3.60 -12.43 -38.50
CA GLU A 293 3.97 -13.85 -38.60
C GLU A 293 5.41 -14.11 -38.13
N ARG A 294 5.57 -15.27 -37.47
CA ARG A 294 6.81 -15.76 -36.86
C ARG A 294 7.96 -15.75 -37.86
N VAL A 295 8.78 -14.70 -37.86
CA VAL A 295 10.14 -14.77 -38.39
C VAL A 295 11.03 -13.85 -37.53
N ASN A 296 11.90 -14.47 -36.72
CA ASN A 296 12.88 -13.85 -35.81
C ASN A 296 12.37 -12.77 -34.84
N ARG A 297 11.56 -13.17 -33.86
CA ARG A 297 11.20 -12.31 -32.73
C ARG A 297 12.23 -12.48 -31.60
N ASP A 298 12.85 -11.39 -31.17
CA ASP A 298 13.72 -11.33 -29.98
C ASP A 298 13.07 -11.93 -28.73
N SER A 299 13.91 -12.30 -27.76
CA SER A 299 13.53 -12.93 -26.49
C SER A 299 12.38 -12.24 -25.74
N PHE A 300 12.22 -10.92 -25.89
CA PHE A 300 11.23 -10.12 -25.15
C PHE A 300 9.78 -10.41 -25.56
N VAL A 301 9.50 -10.37 -26.85
CA VAL A 301 8.14 -10.61 -27.38
C VAL A 301 7.75 -12.07 -27.22
N GLN A 302 8.71 -12.96 -27.47
CA GLN A 302 8.52 -14.39 -27.32
C GLN A 302 8.20 -14.74 -25.86
N TYR A 303 8.94 -14.19 -24.90
CA TYR A 303 8.68 -14.43 -23.47
C TYR A 303 7.27 -14.00 -23.06
N GLN A 304 6.85 -12.79 -23.42
CA GLN A 304 5.50 -12.33 -23.06
C GLN A 304 4.39 -13.16 -23.70
N GLN A 305 4.61 -13.67 -24.91
CA GLN A 305 3.66 -14.56 -25.57
C GLN A 305 3.59 -15.91 -24.84
N GLU A 306 4.74 -16.50 -24.49
CA GLU A 306 4.79 -17.74 -23.71
C GLU A 306 4.14 -17.59 -22.34
N GLU A 307 4.43 -16.51 -21.60
CA GLU A 307 3.79 -16.23 -20.30
C GLU A 307 2.29 -15.99 -20.42
N TYR A 308 1.85 -15.36 -21.51
CA TYR A 308 0.43 -15.19 -21.77
C TYR A 308 -0.26 -16.53 -22.08
N ASP A 309 0.37 -17.40 -22.87
CA ASP A 309 -0.16 -18.72 -23.18
C ASP A 309 -0.21 -19.62 -21.92
N LEU A 310 0.81 -19.53 -21.06
CA LEU A 310 0.84 -20.19 -19.74
C LEU A 310 -0.28 -19.69 -18.83
N LEU A 311 -0.41 -18.37 -18.68
CA LEU A 311 -1.52 -17.75 -17.96
C LEU A 311 -2.86 -18.23 -18.50
N SER A 312 -3.02 -18.24 -19.83
CA SER A 312 -4.25 -18.70 -20.47
C SER A 312 -4.54 -20.17 -20.19
N GLY A 313 -3.51 -21.01 -20.12
CA GLY A 313 -3.60 -22.42 -19.73
C GLY A 313 -4.02 -22.57 -18.27
N ALA A 314 -3.36 -21.88 -17.35
CA ALA A 314 -3.62 -21.95 -15.91
C ALA A 314 -5.03 -21.46 -15.56
N VAL A 315 -5.48 -20.35 -16.14
CA VAL A 315 -6.85 -19.85 -15.96
C VAL A 315 -7.88 -20.82 -16.53
N LYS A 316 -7.56 -21.50 -17.65
CA LYS A 316 -8.44 -22.52 -18.23
C LYS A 316 -8.56 -23.73 -17.30
N GLU A 317 -7.43 -24.27 -16.83
CA GLU A 317 -7.39 -25.37 -15.85
C GLU A 317 -8.21 -25.02 -14.60
N LEU A 318 -8.00 -23.83 -14.02
CA LEU A 318 -8.78 -23.33 -12.88
C LEU A 318 -10.28 -23.25 -13.18
N SER A 319 -10.65 -22.76 -14.36
CA SER A 319 -12.06 -22.61 -14.75
C SER A 319 -12.77 -23.95 -14.93
N GLU A 320 -12.04 -25.01 -15.29
CA GLU A 320 -12.56 -26.37 -15.40
C GLU A 320 -12.73 -27.02 -14.01
N GLN A 321 -11.85 -26.66 -13.06
CA GLN A 321 -11.89 -27.17 -11.68
C GLN A 321 -12.96 -26.51 -10.80
N ASP A 322 -13.29 -25.25 -11.06
CA ASP A 322 -14.21 -24.48 -10.22
C ASP A 322 -15.03 -23.50 -11.07
N ALA A 323 -16.30 -23.81 -11.34
CA ALA A 323 -17.18 -22.93 -12.09
C ALA A 323 -17.42 -21.58 -11.36
N ASP A 324 -17.27 -21.55 -10.04
CA ASP A 324 -17.33 -20.34 -9.23
C ASP A 324 -16.02 -19.54 -9.29
N TYR A 325 -14.92 -20.11 -9.81
CA TYR A 325 -13.73 -19.35 -10.20
C TYR A 325 -14.05 -18.29 -11.27
N LEU A 326 -14.99 -18.58 -12.16
CA LEU A 326 -15.51 -17.57 -13.10
C LEU A 326 -16.27 -16.46 -12.36
N LYS A 327 -16.88 -16.74 -11.19
CA LYS A 327 -17.52 -15.72 -10.32
C LYS A 327 -16.50 -14.95 -9.46
N LEU A 328 -15.29 -15.49 -9.29
CA LEU A 328 -14.18 -14.98 -8.47
C LEU A 328 -13.67 -13.59 -8.89
N ILE A 329 -13.74 -13.32 -10.19
CA ILE A 329 -13.72 -11.96 -10.73
C ILE A 329 -15.19 -11.53 -10.74
N ARG A 330 -15.65 -10.84 -9.68
CA ARG A 330 -17.07 -10.45 -9.49
C ARG A 330 -17.68 -9.88 -10.79
N PHE A 331 -18.44 -10.71 -11.50
CA PHE A 331 -19.21 -10.30 -12.67
C PHE A 331 -20.67 -10.74 -12.61
N ASP A 332 -21.14 -11.21 -11.44
CA ASP A 332 -22.52 -11.67 -11.25
C ASP A 332 -23.55 -10.53 -11.08
N HIS A 333 -23.16 -9.27 -11.28
CA HIS A 333 -24.09 -8.12 -11.24
C HIS A 333 -24.24 -7.39 -12.59
N LEU A 334 -23.58 -7.85 -13.65
CA LEU A 334 -23.88 -7.40 -15.01
C LEU A 334 -24.56 -8.56 -15.74
N GLY A 335 -25.89 -8.54 -15.70
CA GLY A 335 -26.73 -9.48 -16.40
C GLY A 335 -26.28 -9.67 -17.84
N ALA A 336 -26.27 -10.94 -18.27
CA ALA A 336 -25.83 -11.39 -19.58
C ALA A 336 -26.62 -10.80 -20.78
N GLN A 337 -27.49 -9.81 -20.57
CA GLN A 337 -28.26 -9.10 -21.60
C GLN A 337 -27.70 -7.72 -21.97
N GLU A 338 -26.81 -7.12 -21.17
CA GLU A 338 -26.23 -5.78 -21.47
C GLU A 338 -24.82 -5.82 -22.09
N LEU A 339 -24.24 -7.02 -22.24
CA LEU A 339 -22.92 -7.25 -22.86
C LEU A 339 -22.83 -6.83 -24.34
N LYS A 340 -23.92 -6.37 -24.95
CA LYS A 340 -23.94 -5.83 -26.33
C LYS A 340 -23.67 -4.31 -26.41
N LYS A 341 -23.56 -3.58 -25.28
CA LYS A 341 -23.24 -2.13 -25.29
C LYS A 341 -22.17 -1.68 -24.29
N ILE A 342 -21.85 -2.46 -23.26
CA ILE A 342 -20.84 -2.08 -22.24
C ILE A 342 -19.50 -2.75 -22.56
N VAL A 343 -18.79 -2.13 -23.49
CA VAL A 343 -17.44 -2.49 -23.93
C VAL A 343 -16.45 -1.97 -22.86
N TYR A 344 -15.90 -2.88 -22.05
CA TYR A 344 -14.66 -2.70 -21.27
C TYR A 344 -14.57 -1.56 -20.23
N SER A 345 -15.59 -1.36 -19.39
CA SER A 345 -15.42 -0.52 -18.19
C SER A 345 -14.50 -1.21 -17.17
N TYR A 346 -13.36 -0.60 -16.87
CA TYR A 346 -12.48 -0.99 -15.77
C TYR A 346 -13.25 -0.98 -14.42
N ASN A 347 -12.98 -1.92 -13.50
CA ASN A 347 -13.52 -1.88 -12.14
C ASN A 347 -12.47 -1.36 -11.14
N GLN A 348 -12.88 -0.61 -10.12
CA GLN A 348 -11.98 -0.10 -9.07
C GLN A 348 -11.21 -1.22 -8.34
N GLY A 349 -11.79 -2.43 -8.26
CA GLY A 349 -11.09 -3.59 -7.71
C GLY A 349 -9.82 -3.97 -8.48
N ASP A 350 -9.83 -3.89 -9.81
CA ASP A 350 -8.68 -4.31 -10.64
C ASP A 350 -7.46 -3.42 -10.37
N VAL A 351 -7.70 -2.12 -10.15
CA VAL A 351 -6.66 -1.13 -9.77
C VAL A 351 -5.99 -1.54 -8.46
N LEU A 352 -6.78 -1.92 -7.46
CA LEU A 352 -6.26 -2.31 -6.16
C LEU A 352 -5.43 -3.59 -6.23
N LEU A 353 -5.90 -4.60 -6.98
CA LEU A 353 -5.13 -5.85 -7.18
C LEU A 353 -3.81 -5.56 -7.89
N GLN A 354 -3.86 -4.76 -8.96
CA GLN A 354 -2.67 -4.37 -9.70
C GLN A 354 -1.65 -3.69 -8.78
N CYS A 355 -2.06 -2.66 -8.04
CA CYS A 355 -1.16 -1.93 -7.15
C CYS A 355 -0.58 -2.84 -6.06
N TYR A 356 -1.37 -3.78 -5.54
CA TYR A 356 -0.90 -4.77 -4.58
C TYR A 356 0.16 -5.69 -5.18
N LEU A 357 -0.09 -6.26 -6.37
CA LEU A 357 0.87 -7.10 -7.08
C LEU A 357 2.14 -6.33 -7.44
N GLU A 358 2.03 -5.06 -7.83
CA GLU A 358 3.17 -4.17 -8.07
C GLU A 358 4.04 -4.01 -6.80
N GLN A 359 3.43 -3.88 -5.61
CA GLN A 359 4.20 -3.80 -4.36
C GLN A 359 4.95 -5.10 -4.05
N HIS A 360 4.32 -6.26 -4.25
CA HIS A 360 4.99 -7.56 -4.07
C HIS A 360 6.08 -7.79 -5.10
N CYS A 361 5.81 -7.46 -6.36
CA CYS A 361 6.81 -7.55 -7.42
C CYS A 361 8.04 -6.70 -7.07
N CYS A 362 7.85 -5.47 -6.59
CA CYS A 362 8.98 -4.66 -6.13
C CYS A 362 9.74 -5.31 -4.96
N GLU A 363 9.06 -5.92 -3.99
CA GLU A 363 9.72 -6.65 -2.88
C GLU A 363 10.61 -7.79 -3.38
N LEU A 364 10.10 -8.60 -4.32
CA LEU A 364 10.85 -9.72 -4.91
C LEU A 364 12.13 -9.23 -5.60
N TYR A 365 11.99 -8.26 -6.50
CA TYR A 365 13.09 -7.77 -7.32
C TYR A 365 14.06 -6.84 -6.57
N CYS A 366 13.69 -6.37 -5.37
CA CYS A 366 14.61 -5.68 -4.46
C CYS A 366 15.44 -6.65 -3.60
N ASN A 367 14.84 -7.73 -3.12
CA ASN A 367 15.44 -8.61 -2.12
C ASN A 367 16.26 -9.75 -2.76
N GLU A 368 15.87 -10.24 -3.94
CA GLU A 368 16.50 -11.38 -4.59
C GLU A 368 17.43 -10.95 -5.74
N GLY A 369 18.72 -10.82 -5.42
CA GLY A 369 19.74 -10.35 -6.37
C GLY A 369 19.91 -11.22 -7.62
N SER A 370 19.55 -12.51 -7.56
CA SER A 370 19.57 -13.45 -8.69
C SER A 370 18.48 -13.13 -9.72
N VAL A 371 17.25 -12.90 -9.23
CA VAL A 371 16.05 -12.57 -10.01
C VAL A 371 16.25 -11.24 -10.75
N TYR A 372 16.77 -10.24 -10.03
CA TYR A 372 17.19 -8.96 -10.60
C TYR A 372 18.16 -9.12 -11.79
N LYS A 373 19.25 -9.90 -11.60
CA LYS A 373 20.28 -10.08 -12.63
C LYS A 373 19.75 -10.75 -13.89
N GLN A 374 18.90 -11.76 -13.73
CA GLN A 374 18.29 -12.45 -14.86
C GLN A 374 17.37 -11.52 -15.66
N LEU A 375 16.56 -10.69 -14.99
CA LEU A 375 15.69 -9.74 -15.68
C LEU A 375 16.51 -8.70 -16.46
N LEU A 376 17.63 -8.24 -15.89
CA LEU A 376 18.52 -7.27 -16.55
C LEU A 376 19.16 -7.81 -17.83
N GLN A 377 19.47 -9.10 -17.84
CA GLN A 377 19.99 -9.83 -19.00
C GLN A 377 18.93 -10.04 -20.10
N GLY A 378 17.68 -9.63 -19.86
CA GLY A 378 16.57 -9.91 -20.76
C GLY A 378 16.23 -11.40 -20.83
N ALA A 379 16.69 -12.17 -19.84
CA ALA A 379 16.32 -13.57 -19.68
C ALA A 379 14.93 -13.64 -19.05
N SER A 380 14.13 -14.60 -19.54
CA SER A 380 12.84 -14.97 -18.98
C SER A 380 12.99 -15.39 -17.52
N VAL A 381 12.70 -14.49 -16.58
CA VAL A 381 12.72 -14.84 -15.15
C VAL A 381 11.38 -15.45 -14.80
N ARG A 382 11.28 -16.78 -14.89
CA ARG A 382 10.06 -17.48 -14.45
C ARG A 382 10.11 -17.68 -12.94
N LEU A 383 9.35 -16.87 -12.20
CA LEU A 383 9.30 -16.95 -10.74
C LEU A 383 8.84 -18.34 -10.23
N GLU A 384 7.99 -19.03 -11.00
CA GLU A 384 7.53 -20.39 -10.71
C GLU A 384 8.69 -21.39 -10.60
N HIS A 385 9.66 -21.33 -11.52
CA HIS A 385 10.79 -22.27 -11.55
C HIS A 385 11.85 -21.99 -10.47
N GLN A 386 11.73 -20.86 -9.76
CA GLN A 386 12.66 -20.49 -8.70
C GLN A 386 12.15 -20.87 -7.30
N GLY A 387 10.99 -21.51 -7.19
CA GLY A 387 10.45 -21.96 -5.90
C GLY A 387 10.04 -20.81 -4.96
N LEU A 388 9.89 -19.59 -5.50
CA LEU A 388 9.60 -18.38 -4.72
C LEU A 388 8.13 -18.27 -4.27
N MET A 389 7.33 -19.34 -4.46
CA MET A 389 5.91 -19.38 -4.08
C MET A 389 5.70 -19.16 -2.58
N ALA A 390 6.67 -19.60 -1.76
CA ALA A 390 6.64 -19.43 -0.31
C ALA A 390 6.58 -17.96 0.14
N LEU A 391 6.88 -17.00 -0.74
CA LEU A 391 6.84 -15.57 -0.42
C LEU A 391 5.41 -15.01 -0.29
N PHE A 392 4.41 -15.74 -0.80
CA PHE A 392 2.99 -15.41 -0.65
C PHE A 392 2.34 -16.09 0.57
N ALA A 393 2.94 -17.16 1.10
CA ALA A 393 2.44 -17.87 2.27
C ALA A 393 2.44 -16.95 3.52
N GLY A 394 1.38 -17.00 4.32
CA GLY A 394 1.24 -16.19 5.54
C GLY A 394 0.95 -14.69 5.34
N LYS A 395 0.79 -14.20 4.10
CA LYS A 395 0.33 -12.81 3.87
C LYS A 395 -1.16 -12.72 4.20
N LYS A 396 -1.55 -11.81 5.11
CA LYS A 396 -2.91 -11.63 5.68
C LYS A 396 -4.07 -11.61 4.66
N TYR A 397 -3.79 -11.21 3.42
CA TYR A 397 -4.78 -11.01 2.36
C TYR A 397 -4.97 -12.23 1.47
N TYR A 398 -4.07 -13.21 1.59
CA TYR A 398 -4.22 -14.53 1.02
C TYR A 398 -5.15 -15.31 1.92
N ARG A 399 -6.27 -15.75 1.38
CA ARG A 399 -7.19 -16.57 2.14
C ARG A 399 -6.58 -17.97 2.19
N GLU A 400 -5.87 -18.28 3.26
CA GLU A 400 -5.61 -19.66 3.68
C GLU A 400 -6.94 -20.31 4.07
N VAL A 401 -7.84 -20.56 3.11
CA VAL A 401 -8.95 -21.50 3.32
C VAL A 401 -8.41 -22.93 3.23
N ILE A 402 -7.36 -23.20 3.98
CA ILE A 402 -7.18 -24.50 4.61
C ILE A 402 -7.87 -24.48 5.99
N THR A 403 -8.20 -23.30 6.54
CA THR A 403 -8.74 -23.18 7.90
C THR A 403 -10.20 -22.74 7.88
N ASP A 404 -11.10 -23.72 7.91
CA ASP A 404 -12.07 -23.91 9.01
C ASP A 404 -12.85 -25.22 8.74
N THR A 405 -12.18 -26.36 8.78
CA THR A 405 -12.89 -27.63 8.95
C THR A 405 -12.98 -27.85 10.44
N GLN A 406 -14.13 -27.51 11.04
CA GLN A 406 -14.45 -28.01 12.36
C GLN A 406 -14.15 -29.51 12.37
N PHE A 407 -13.32 -29.94 13.32
CA PHE A 407 -12.96 -31.33 13.46
C PHE A 407 -14.23 -32.09 13.84
N ASP A 408 -14.83 -32.79 12.88
CA ASP A 408 -16.02 -33.59 13.14
C ASP A 408 -15.59 -34.75 14.05
N VAL A 409 -16.15 -34.81 15.25
CA VAL A 409 -15.79 -35.81 16.26
C VAL A 409 -16.33 -37.20 15.86
N THR A 410 -17.14 -37.29 14.80
CA THR A 410 -17.69 -38.54 14.26
C THR A 410 -16.91 -39.05 13.03
N PHE A 411 -15.61 -39.30 13.22
CA PHE A 411 -14.71 -39.77 12.15
C PHE A 411 -15.01 -41.24 11.76
N ASN A 412 -15.55 -41.47 10.56
CA ASN A 412 -15.56 -42.78 9.90
C ASN A 412 -14.68 -42.77 8.62
N GLU A 413 -14.32 -43.94 8.10
CA GLU A 413 -13.39 -44.09 6.97
C GLU A 413 -13.87 -43.36 5.69
N GLU A 414 -15.18 -43.35 5.45
CA GLU A 414 -15.81 -42.63 4.34
C GLU A 414 -15.67 -41.11 4.48
N SER A 415 -15.83 -40.58 5.69
CA SER A 415 -15.64 -39.14 5.99
C SER A 415 -14.17 -38.73 5.87
N TYR A 416 -13.24 -39.62 6.24
CA TYR A 416 -11.81 -39.36 6.06
C TYR A 416 -11.40 -39.34 4.58
N ASN A 417 -11.88 -40.29 3.78
CA ASN A 417 -11.62 -40.32 2.33
C ASN A 417 -12.22 -39.10 1.63
N LYS A 418 -13.43 -38.68 2.04
CA LYS A 418 -14.05 -37.44 1.56
C LYS A 418 -13.22 -36.20 1.94
N TYR A 419 -12.74 -36.12 3.18
CA TYR A 419 -11.86 -35.05 3.65
C TYR A 419 -10.54 -35.00 2.84
N LEU A 420 -9.90 -36.14 2.60
CA LEU A 420 -8.67 -36.21 1.81
C LEU A 420 -8.89 -35.74 0.38
N LEU A 421 -10.00 -36.16 -0.26
CA LEU A 421 -10.35 -35.72 -1.61
C LEU A 421 -10.62 -34.21 -1.66
N GLU A 422 -11.38 -33.67 -0.70
CA GLU A 422 -11.65 -32.23 -0.61
C GLU A 422 -10.37 -31.42 -0.36
N ARG A 423 -9.46 -31.94 0.45
CA ARG A 423 -8.14 -31.34 0.70
C ARG A 423 -7.29 -31.32 -0.58
N GLN A 424 -7.18 -32.45 -1.28
CA GLN A 424 -6.43 -32.53 -2.54
C GLN A 424 -7.00 -31.57 -3.60
N LEU A 425 -8.32 -31.49 -3.74
CA LEU A 425 -8.97 -30.53 -4.65
C LEU A 425 -8.70 -29.07 -4.25
N LYS A 426 -8.60 -28.76 -2.95
CA LYS A 426 -8.20 -27.42 -2.48
C LYS A 426 -6.73 -27.13 -2.80
N GLU A 427 -5.83 -28.07 -2.55
CA GLU A 427 -4.39 -27.93 -2.84
C GLU A 427 -4.13 -27.72 -4.35
N ILE A 428 -4.82 -28.48 -5.23
CA ILE A 428 -4.71 -28.33 -6.69
C ILE A 428 -5.22 -26.96 -7.15
N ARG A 429 -6.38 -26.51 -6.62
CA ARG A 429 -6.92 -25.17 -6.91
C ARG A 429 -5.98 -24.07 -6.46
N GLN A 430 -5.40 -24.22 -5.27
CA GLN A 430 -4.44 -23.27 -4.71
C GLN A 430 -3.20 -23.16 -5.57
N ALA A 431 -2.59 -24.28 -5.95
CA ALA A 431 -1.42 -24.32 -6.81
C ALA A 431 -1.69 -23.67 -8.18
N SER A 432 -2.86 -23.91 -8.76
CA SER A 432 -3.21 -23.32 -10.05
C SER A 432 -3.42 -21.81 -9.93
N PHE A 433 -4.01 -21.33 -8.82
CA PHE A 433 -4.14 -19.90 -8.54
C PHE A 433 -2.77 -19.23 -8.30
N ASP A 434 -1.85 -19.92 -7.62
CA ASP A 434 -0.47 -19.45 -7.45
C ASP A 434 0.21 -19.22 -8.82
N ARG A 435 0.06 -20.16 -9.77
CA ARG A 435 0.59 -20.01 -11.14
C ARG A 435 0.05 -18.77 -11.86
N VAL A 436 -1.24 -18.49 -11.71
CA VAL A 436 -1.87 -17.28 -12.26
C VAL A 436 -1.23 -16.02 -11.66
N LEU A 437 -1.02 -15.98 -10.35
CA LEU A 437 -0.36 -14.86 -9.69
C LEU A 437 1.09 -14.68 -10.12
N MET A 438 1.85 -15.78 -10.28
CA MET A 438 3.22 -15.69 -10.79
C MET A 438 3.30 -15.12 -12.19
N SER A 439 2.44 -15.62 -13.09
CA SER A 439 2.36 -15.09 -14.44
C SER A 439 2.05 -13.58 -14.43
N MET A 440 1.19 -13.12 -13.52
CA MET A 440 0.93 -11.68 -13.36
C MET A 440 2.17 -10.90 -12.88
N LEU A 441 2.91 -11.43 -11.92
CA LEU A 441 4.12 -10.78 -11.39
C LEU A 441 5.23 -10.72 -12.43
N ASP A 442 5.39 -11.78 -13.22
CA ASP A 442 6.33 -11.84 -14.34
C ASP A 442 5.98 -10.80 -15.41
N LEU A 443 4.69 -10.66 -15.75
CA LEU A 443 4.23 -9.60 -16.64
C LEU A 443 4.49 -8.20 -16.08
N ILE A 444 4.22 -7.96 -14.80
CA ILE A 444 4.51 -6.66 -14.15
C ILE A 444 6.01 -6.36 -14.16
N ALA A 445 6.84 -7.35 -13.80
CA ALA A 445 8.27 -7.22 -13.79
C ALA A 445 8.80 -6.85 -15.19
N PHE A 446 8.29 -7.52 -16.20
CA PHE A 446 8.75 -7.32 -17.57
C PHE A 446 8.24 -6.01 -18.20
N ASN A 447 7.00 -5.63 -17.92
CA ASN A 447 6.38 -4.43 -18.51
C ASN A 447 6.73 -3.14 -17.77
N GLN A 448 7.18 -3.21 -16.51
CA GLN A 448 7.42 -2.03 -15.68
C GLN A 448 8.84 -2.02 -15.11
N ILE A 449 9.24 -3.05 -14.38
CA ILE A 449 10.53 -3.09 -13.67
C ILE A 449 11.71 -3.18 -14.65
N TYR A 450 11.61 -4.01 -15.69
CA TYR A 450 12.66 -4.13 -16.71
C TYR A 450 12.89 -2.81 -17.46
N LEU A 451 11.81 -2.11 -17.81
CA LEU A 451 11.88 -0.80 -18.46
C LEU A 451 12.51 0.24 -17.53
N TYR A 452 12.14 0.22 -16.24
CA TYR A 452 12.82 1.04 -15.23
C TYR A 452 14.32 0.72 -15.15
N PHE A 453 14.71 -0.55 -15.17
CA PHE A 453 16.13 -0.92 -15.15
C PHE A 453 16.87 -0.40 -16.38
N LYS A 454 16.28 -0.52 -17.58
CA LYS A 454 16.86 0.07 -18.80
C LYS A 454 16.98 1.59 -18.71
N LEU A 455 15.95 2.26 -18.19
CA LEU A 455 15.94 3.71 -18.01
C LEU A 455 17.01 4.17 -16.99
N SER A 456 17.09 3.50 -15.85
CA SER A 456 18.01 3.87 -14.76
C SER A 456 19.48 3.64 -15.10
N ILE A 457 19.82 2.60 -15.87
CA ILE A 457 21.22 2.33 -16.29
C ILE A 457 21.83 3.56 -16.98
N GLY A 458 21.09 4.18 -17.92
CA GLY A 458 21.61 5.32 -18.67
C GLY A 458 22.00 6.50 -17.77
N PHE A 459 21.21 6.79 -16.74
CA PHE A 459 21.52 7.86 -15.79
C PHE A 459 22.57 7.45 -14.77
N GLU A 460 22.55 6.21 -14.29
CA GLU A 460 23.54 5.69 -13.34
C GLU A 460 24.94 5.64 -13.95
N GLU A 461 25.07 5.31 -15.23
CA GLU A 461 26.37 5.35 -15.94
C GLU A 461 26.91 6.78 -16.04
N GLN A 462 26.06 7.75 -16.39
CA GLN A 462 26.43 9.17 -16.40
C GLN A 462 26.85 9.66 -15.01
N GLU A 463 26.12 9.27 -13.96
CA GLU A 463 26.46 9.60 -12.56
C GLU A 463 27.76 8.90 -12.10
N ARG A 464 28.03 7.66 -12.53
CA ARG A 464 29.29 6.95 -12.22
C ARG A 464 30.52 7.59 -12.87
N ILE A 465 30.36 8.12 -14.09
CA ILE A 465 31.44 8.83 -14.80
C ILE A 465 31.75 10.14 -14.06
N THR A 466 30.73 10.84 -13.60
CA THR A 466 30.86 12.15 -12.94
C THR A 466 31.20 12.06 -11.46
N ASN A 467 30.82 10.99 -10.76
CA ASN A 467 30.95 10.85 -9.32
C ASN A 467 31.66 9.54 -8.92
N LYS A 468 32.93 9.66 -8.50
CA LYS A 468 33.80 8.52 -8.14
C LYS A 468 33.30 7.71 -6.93
N LYS A 469 32.37 8.24 -6.13
CA LYS A 469 31.77 7.54 -4.98
C LYS A 469 30.76 6.44 -5.37
N TYR A 470 30.20 6.47 -6.58
CA TYR A 470 29.19 5.51 -7.06
C TYR A 470 29.75 4.18 -7.59
N ARG A 471 31.04 3.92 -7.37
CA ARG A 471 31.68 2.66 -7.76
C ARG A 471 31.30 1.60 -6.74
N VAL A 472 30.62 0.55 -7.21
CA VAL A 472 30.25 -0.68 -6.49
C VAL A 472 28.91 -0.60 -5.73
N LEU A 473 27.80 -0.53 -6.47
CA LEU A 473 26.54 -1.09 -6.02
C LEU A 473 26.38 -2.47 -6.67
N THR A 474 26.70 -3.53 -5.92
CA THR A 474 26.44 -4.92 -6.30
C THR A 474 24.95 -5.27 -6.32
N MET A 475 24.11 -4.41 -5.73
CA MET A 475 22.65 -4.50 -5.69
C MET A 475 22.03 -3.15 -6.07
N LYS A 476 20.91 -3.17 -6.82
CA LYS A 476 20.12 -1.95 -7.07
C LYS A 476 19.56 -1.41 -5.76
N PRO A 477 19.45 -0.07 -5.62
CA PRO A 477 18.75 0.50 -4.48
C PRO A 477 17.30 0.01 -4.45
N PRO A 478 16.73 -0.23 -3.25
CA PRO A 478 15.35 -0.61 -3.11
C PRO A 478 14.41 0.42 -3.75
N PHE A 479 13.31 -0.02 -4.36
CA PHE A 479 12.39 0.83 -5.10
C PHE A 479 10.93 0.39 -4.94
N ARG A 480 9.98 1.28 -5.26
CA ARG A 480 8.54 0.95 -5.32
C ARG A 480 7.87 1.60 -6.52
N ILE A 481 6.97 0.87 -7.18
CA ILE A 481 6.02 1.45 -8.13
C ILE A 481 4.97 2.22 -7.32
N LEU A 482 4.72 3.48 -7.70
CA LEU A 482 3.73 4.31 -7.03
C LEU A 482 2.32 3.85 -7.40
N PRO A 483 1.39 3.77 -6.42
CA PRO A 483 0.01 3.41 -6.69
C PRO A 483 -0.61 4.49 -7.58
N ARG A 484 -1.33 4.07 -8.61
CA ARG A 484 -1.92 4.94 -9.62
C ARG A 484 -3.41 4.67 -9.81
N SER A 485 -4.14 5.68 -10.27
CA SER A 485 -5.56 5.57 -10.53
C SER A 485 -5.83 4.84 -11.85
N MET A 486 -7.09 4.48 -12.05
CA MET A 486 -7.56 3.83 -13.29
C MET A 486 -7.36 4.70 -14.54
N GLU A 487 -7.36 6.02 -14.40
CA GLU A 487 -7.25 6.95 -15.51
C GLU A 487 -5.79 7.08 -15.99
N GLN A 488 -4.85 6.77 -15.10
CA GLN A 488 -3.40 6.85 -15.30
C GLN A 488 -2.88 5.59 -16.01
N THR A 489 -3.25 5.46 -17.28
CA THR A 489 -2.90 4.33 -18.14
C THR A 489 -1.69 4.59 -19.02
N ARG A 490 -1.16 5.81 -19.11
CA ARG A 490 -0.03 6.11 -20.01
C ARG A 490 1.34 6.02 -19.35
N TYR A 491 1.38 6.11 -18.02
CA TYR A 491 2.62 6.23 -17.27
C TYR A 491 2.69 5.22 -16.14
N SER A 492 3.87 4.65 -15.92
CA SER A 492 4.23 3.98 -14.66
C SER A 492 5.36 4.74 -13.99
N CYS A 493 5.28 4.92 -12.68
CA CYS A 493 6.22 5.73 -11.90
C CYS A 493 6.89 4.88 -10.83
N ILE A 494 8.22 4.81 -10.87
CA ILE A 494 9.04 4.13 -9.87
C ILE A 494 9.71 5.17 -8.98
N PHE A 495 9.54 5.03 -7.67
CA PHE A 495 10.22 5.82 -6.65
C PHE A 495 11.40 5.06 -6.05
N VAL A 496 12.56 5.73 -6.03
CA VAL A 496 13.79 5.25 -5.42
C VAL A 496 14.27 6.28 -4.40
N PRO A 497 14.19 6.01 -3.08
CA PRO A 497 14.66 6.94 -2.06
C PRO A 497 16.18 7.11 -2.16
N ASP A 498 16.66 8.33 -1.94
CA ASP A 498 18.09 8.64 -1.89
C ASP A 498 18.38 9.64 -0.76
N ILE A 499 19.19 9.19 0.19
CA ILE A 499 19.57 9.93 1.40
C ILE A 499 20.50 11.11 1.07
N GLU A 500 21.20 11.07 -0.07
CA GLU A 500 22.12 12.14 -0.48
C GLU A 500 21.41 13.33 -1.14
N LEU A 501 20.15 13.15 -1.57
CA LEU A 501 19.39 14.18 -2.25
C LEU A 501 18.79 15.20 -1.27
N LYS A 502 18.75 16.46 -1.72
CA LYS A 502 18.08 17.58 -1.02
C LYS A 502 16.75 17.99 -1.65
N GLU A 503 16.44 17.42 -2.81
CA GLU A 503 15.22 17.64 -3.57
C GLU A 503 14.93 16.42 -4.45
N ASP A 504 13.66 16.23 -4.82
CA ASP A 504 13.25 15.13 -5.69
C ASP A 504 13.78 15.35 -7.12
N ARG A 505 14.25 14.27 -7.75
CA ARG A 505 14.70 14.29 -9.15
C ARG A 505 13.77 13.45 -10.02
N PHE A 506 13.46 13.93 -11.21
CA PHE A 506 12.52 13.28 -12.12
C PHE A 506 13.20 12.91 -13.44
N PHE A 507 13.03 11.66 -13.85
CA PHE A 507 13.62 11.08 -15.05
C PHE A 507 12.50 10.52 -15.91
N HIS A 508 12.34 11.07 -17.10
CA HIS A 508 11.31 10.68 -18.05
C HIS A 508 11.91 9.80 -19.13
N GLY A 509 11.35 8.60 -19.31
CA GLY A 509 11.75 7.63 -20.32
C GLY A 509 10.60 7.30 -21.27
N LYS A 510 10.74 7.66 -22.54
CA LYS A 510 9.77 7.30 -23.58
C LYS A 510 10.18 6.00 -24.26
N VAL A 511 9.33 5.00 -24.15
CA VAL A 511 9.55 3.68 -24.76
C VAL A 511 9.30 3.78 -26.28
N LYS A 512 10.31 3.39 -27.06
CA LYS A 512 10.25 3.26 -28.51
C LYS A 512 10.47 1.82 -28.91
N VAL A 513 9.52 1.27 -29.66
CA VAL A 513 9.59 -0.05 -30.25
C VAL A 513 10.00 0.13 -31.71
N GLN A 514 11.15 -0.42 -32.10
CA GLN A 514 11.58 -0.38 -33.50
C GLN A 514 10.94 -1.56 -34.25
N ILE A 515 10.10 -1.25 -35.24
CA ILE A 515 9.58 -2.22 -36.20
C ILE A 515 10.54 -2.16 -37.39
N GLU A 516 11.50 -3.09 -37.48
CA GLU A 516 12.46 -3.08 -38.58
C GLU A 516 11.76 -3.35 -39.92
N GLN A 517 11.73 -2.35 -40.79
CA GLN A 517 11.68 -2.52 -42.25
C GLN A 517 13.06 -2.40 -42.90
N SER A 518 14.14 -2.24 -42.13
CA SER A 518 15.48 -2.03 -42.68
C SER A 518 16.51 -2.93 -42.03
N LEU A 519 16.87 -3.99 -42.75
CA LEU A 519 18.03 -4.86 -42.53
C LEU A 519 19.30 -4.03 -42.36
N GLN A 520 19.80 -3.90 -41.13
CA GLN A 520 21.24 -3.92 -40.87
C GLN A 520 21.52 -4.69 -39.58
N ILE A 521 22.09 -5.88 -39.79
CA ILE A 521 22.61 -6.79 -38.79
C ILE A 521 23.75 -6.06 -38.07
N ASN A 522 23.49 -5.56 -36.86
CA ASN A 522 24.39 -5.57 -35.70
C ASN A 522 23.72 -4.85 -34.51
N GLU A 523 23.37 -5.63 -33.49
CA GLU A 523 22.81 -5.21 -32.19
C GLU A 523 21.43 -4.52 -32.18
N ALA A 524 20.45 -5.08 -32.90
CA ALA A 524 19.05 -4.65 -32.86
C ALA A 524 18.43 -4.89 -31.46
N LYS A 525 18.47 -3.89 -30.57
CA LYS A 525 17.60 -3.87 -29.38
C LYS A 525 16.21 -3.45 -29.83
N SER A 526 15.28 -4.40 -29.95
CA SER A 526 13.86 -4.15 -30.32
C SER A 526 13.15 -3.08 -29.47
N ILE A 527 13.64 -2.80 -28.25
CA ILE A 527 13.16 -1.74 -27.37
C ILE A 527 14.28 -0.76 -27.06
N SER A 528 14.06 0.51 -27.39
CA SER A 528 14.90 1.64 -26.98
C SER A 528 14.11 2.57 -26.07
N ILE A 529 14.78 3.19 -25.10
CA ILE A 529 14.17 4.19 -24.22
C ILE A 529 14.89 5.52 -24.45
N LEU A 530 14.17 6.52 -24.92
CA LEU A 530 14.68 7.89 -24.94
C LEU A 530 14.46 8.49 -23.56
N SER A 531 15.56 8.79 -22.88
CA SER A 531 15.53 9.28 -21.51
C SER A 531 16.00 10.72 -21.41
N GLN A 532 15.35 11.49 -20.55
CA GLN A 532 15.75 12.84 -20.18
C GLN A 532 15.42 13.13 -18.72
N GLN A 533 16.25 13.92 -18.05
CA GLN A 533 15.90 14.48 -16.75
C GLN A 533 14.96 15.67 -16.96
N ILE A 534 13.92 15.78 -16.13
CA ILE A 534 12.88 16.80 -16.25
C ILE A 534 12.64 17.53 -14.92
N THR A 535 11.97 18.67 -14.99
CA THR A 535 11.47 19.42 -13.84
C THR A 535 9.96 19.61 -14.03
N PRO A 536 9.14 18.62 -13.64
CA PRO A 536 7.73 18.59 -13.97
C PRO A 536 6.94 19.65 -13.19
N SER A 537 5.93 20.21 -13.82
CA SER A 537 4.90 21.02 -13.18
C SER A 537 3.95 20.16 -12.33
N ASP A 538 3.16 20.77 -11.46
CA ASP A 538 2.12 20.08 -10.67
C ASP A 538 1.12 19.34 -11.57
N GLU A 539 0.75 19.94 -12.70
CA GLU A 539 -0.17 19.33 -13.69
C GLU A 539 0.45 18.09 -14.33
N GLU A 540 1.74 18.14 -14.68
CA GLU A 540 2.47 16.99 -15.20
C GLU A 540 2.60 15.89 -14.16
N LEU A 541 2.88 16.23 -12.89
CA LEU A 541 2.93 15.26 -11.79
C LEU A 541 1.58 14.57 -11.57
N GLU A 542 0.46 15.25 -11.77
CA GLU A 542 -0.89 14.66 -11.75
C GLU A 542 -1.12 13.73 -12.94
N GLN A 543 -0.68 14.13 -14.14
CA GLN A 543 -0.74 13.28 -15.34
C GLN A 543 0.10 12.01 -15.19
N TYR A 544 1.28 12.11 -14.58
CA TYR A 544 2.16 10.97 -14.31
C TYR A 544 1.67 10.07 -13.18
N GLY A 545 0.65 10.49 -12.42
CA GLY A 545 0.16 9.76 -11.26
C GLY A 545 1.06 9.77 -10.04
N ILE A 546 1.95 10.76 -9.97
CA ILE A 546 2.75 11.06 -8.79
C ILE A 546 1.94 11.92 -7.82
N LEU A 547 1.04 12.76 -8.34
CA LEU A 547 0.09 13.54 -7.56
C LEU A 547 -1.35 13.14 -7.90
N SER A 548 -2.24 13.27 -6.92
CA SER A 548 -3.66 12.97 -7.10
C SER A 548 -4.34 14.13 -7.83
N SER A 549 -5.05 13.83 -8.91
CA SER A 549 -5.81 14.83 -9.66
C SER A 549 -7.00 15.33 -8.83
N PHE A 550 -7.10 16.64 -8.65
CA PHE A 550 -8.28 17.27 -8.06
C PHE A 550 -9.29 17.59 -9.15
N ALA A 551 -9.84 16.56 -9.80
CA ALA A 551 -11.09 16.77 -10.52
C ALA A 551 -12.13 17.19 -9.46
N ASN A 552 -12.91 18.24 -9.77
CA ASN A 552 -13.94 18.86 -8.92
C ASN A 552 -15.07 17.88 -8.52
N ASP A 553 -14.75 16.83 -7.77
CA ASP A 553 -15.71 15.91 -7.19
C ASP A 553 -16.37 16.57 -5.99
N LYS A 554 -17.40 17.37 -6.29
CA LYS A 554 -18.62 17.63 -5.50
C LYS A 554 -18.49 17.77 -3.96
N PHE A 555 -17.38 18.31 -3.47
CA PHE A 555 -17.34 18.92 -2.15
C PHE A 555 -16.76 20.31 -2.32
N SER A 556 -17.65 21.23 -2.68
CA SER A 556 -17.51 22.63 -2.31
C SER A 556 -17.05 22.68 -0.87
N ILE A 557 -15.77 22.99 -0.68
CA ILE A 557 -15.24 23.47 0.58
C ILE A 557 -15.99 24.76 0.80
N VAL A 558 -17.10 24.69 1.53
CA VAL A 558 -17.76 25.87 2.05
C VAL A 558 -16.74 26.49 3.00
N ALA A 559 -16.08 27.52 2.51
CA ALA A 559 -15.34 28.47 3.32
C ALA A 559 -16.37 29.15 4.24
N VAL A 560 -16.36 28.77 5.52
CA VAL A 560 -16.84 29.57 6.66
C VAL A 560 -15.89 29.34 7.82
#